data_AF-A0A150PLZ7-F1
#
_entry.id   AF-A0A150PLZ7-F1
#
_cell.length_a   1.000
_cell.length_b   1.000
_cell.length_c   1.000
_cell.angle_alpha   90.00
_cell.angle_beta   90.00
_cell.angle_gamma   90.00
#
_symmetry.space_group_name_H-M   'P 1'
#
loop_
_entity.id
_entity.type
_entity.pdbx_description
1 polymer ?
#
loop_
_entity_poly.entity_id
_entity_poly.type
_entity_poly.pdbx_seq_one_letter_code
_entity_poly.pdbx_strand_id
1 'polypeptide(L)'
;MMPHDREMDLQRLSHRLAQHGSGTRSAPHFAENGIVAFTAVAHTCVGNVMNKPVYLYATPDGWYARITQHGGPHWIRAAEDIYALERIALEALRRTKTPPSSAWTEESSVPRTDERPS
;
A
#
# COMPACT_ATOMS: atom_id res chain seq x y z
N MET A 1 -11.52 14.72 -6.15
CA MET A 1 -12.50 13.66 -6.39
C MET A 1 -11.88 12.66 -7.35
N MET A 2 -11.57 11.44 -6.89
CA MET A 2 -11.05 10.38 -7.76
C MET A 2 -12.16 9.86 -8.68
N PRO A 3 -11.85 9.40 -9.91
CA PRO A 3 -12.83 8.73 -10.77
C PRO A 3 -13.37 7.48 -10.07
N HIS A 4 -14.70 7.30 -10.13
CA HIS A 4 -15.42 6.15 -9.54
C HIS A 4 -14.82 4.79 -9.94
N ASP A 5 -14.22 4.72 -11.13
CA ASP A 5 -13.56 3.53 -11.66
C ASP A 5 -12.40 3.04 -10.77
N ARG A 6 -11.62 3.96 -10.21
CA ARG A 6 -10.46 3.59 -9.38
C ARG A 6 -10.86 2.99 -8.03
N GLU A 7 -11.97 3.46 -7.48
CA GLU A 7 -12.51 2.90 -6.23
C GLU A 7 -13.02 1.47 -6.46
N MET A 8 -13.79 1.25 -7.53
CA MET A 8 -14.23 -0.09 -7.91
C MET A 8 -13.06 -1.03 -8.19
N ASP A 9 -12.00 -0.54 -8.82
CA ASP A 9 -10.81 -1.34 -9.10
C ASP A 9 -10.07 -1.78 -7.83
N LEU A 10 -10.01 -0.92 -6.80
CA LEU A 10 -9.49 -1.31 -5.48
C LEU A 10 -10.37 -2.32 -4.77
N GLN A 11 -11.70 -2.22 -4.89
CA GLN A 11 -12.61 -3.23 -4.36
C GLN A 11 -12.43 -4.59 -5.06
N ARG A 12 -12.27 -4.59 -6.39
CA ARG A 12 -11.96 -5.81 -7.16
C ARG A 12 -10.60 -6.38 -6.78
N LEU A 13 -9.59 -5.53 -6.60
CA LEU A 13 -8.27 -5.93 -6.14
C LEU A 13 -8.34 -6.58 -4.75
N SER A 14 -9.11 -6.00 -3.84
CA SER A 14 -9.36 -6.56 -2.51
C SER A 14 -9.89 -8.00 -2.59
N HIS A 15 -10.84 -8.26 -3.49
CA HIS A 15 -11.35 -9.61 -3.72
C HIS A 15 -10.29 -10.57 -4.25
N ARG A 16 -9.45 -10.15 -5.21
CA ARG A 16 -8.37 -11.00 -5.74
C ARG A 16 -7.28 -11.29 -4.70
N LEU A 17 -6.90 -10.31 -3.88
CA LEU A 17 -5.96 -10.52 -2.78
C LEU A 17 -6.51 -11.53 -1.74
N ALA A 18 -7.82 -11.53 -1.50
CA ALA A 18 -8.47 -12.52 -0.65
C ALA A 18 -8.36 -13.94 -1.25
N GLN A 19 -8.46 -14.10 -2.57
CA GLN A 19 -8.23 -15.38 -3.26
C GLN A 19 -6.78 -15.89 -3.08
N HIS A 20 -5.83 -14.99 -2.78
CA HIS A 20 -4.45 -15.32 -2.41
C HIS A 20 -4.23 -15.52 -0.91
N GLY A 21 -5.29 -15.58 -0.11
CA GLY A 21 -5.23 -15.78 1.35
C GLY A 21 -4.82 -14.55 2.14
N SER A 22 -4.90 -13.35 1.54
CA SER A 22 -4.61 -12.09 2.23
C SER A 22 -5.90 -11.47 2.78
N GLY A 23 -5.83 -10.86 3.95
CA GLY A 23 -6.90 -10.01 4.46
C GLY A 23 -6.78 -8.59 3.92
N THR A 24 -7.92 -7.91 3.78
CA THR A 24 -7.99 -6.51 3.33
C THR A 24 -8.99 -5.73 4.16
N ARG A 25 -8.75 -4.42 4.33
CA ARG A 25 -9.71 -3.48 4.93
C ARG A 25 -9.55 -2.10 4.32
N SER A 26 -10.59 -1.27 4.42
CA SER A 26 -10.50 0.15 4.07
C SER A 26 -9.48 0.87 4.96
N ALA A 27 -8.74 1.81 4.39
CA ALA A 27 -7.70 2.60 5.07
C ALA A 27 -7.85 4.11 4.74
N PRO A 28 -9.00 4.74 5.05
CA PRO A 28 -9.32 6.11 4.64
C PRO A 28 -8.40 7.15 5.29
N HIS A 29 -7.84 6.83 6.45
CA HIS A 29 -6.86 7.69 7.15
C HIS A 29 -5.52 7.82 6.40
N PHE A 30 -5.26 6.91 5.45
CA PHE A 30 -4.04 6.92 4.65
C PHE A 30 -4.28 7.57 3.29
N ALA A 31 -5.34 7.15 2.61
CA ALA A 31 -5.85 7.77 1.40
C ALA A 31 -7.37 7.59 1.41
N GLU A 32 -8.12 8.61 0.97
CA GLU A 32 -9.59 8.67 1.07
C GLU A 32 -10.27 7.34 0.68
N ASN A 33 -9.81 6.71 -0.40
CA ASN A 33 -10.32 5.44 -0.92
C ASN A 33 -9.27 4.31 -0.92
N GLY A 34 -8.23 4.42 -0.10
CA GLY A 34 -7.18 3.41 0.02
C GLY A 34 -7.64 2.16 0.75
N ILE A 35 -7.01 1.04 0.45
CA ILE A 35 -7.14 -0.21 1.21
C ILE A 35 -5.81 -0.56 1.85
N VAL A 36 -5.84 -1.41 2.88
CA VAL A 36 -4.64 -2.05 3.41
C VAL A 36 -4.80 -3.57 3.31
N ALA A 37 -3.79 -4.22 2.74
CA ALA A 37 -3.67 -5.66 2.64
C ALA A 37 -2.68 -6.18 3.70
N PHE A 38 -2.96 -7.37 4.25
CA PHE A 38 -2.16 -7.97 5.32
C PHE A 38 -2.24 -9.50 5.26
N THR A 39 -1.22 -10.20 5.79
CA THR A 39 -1.17 -11.67 5.77
C THR A 39 -1.85 -12.33 6.97
N ALA A 40 -1.85 -11.67 8.12
CA ALA A 40 -2.46 -12.16 9.34
C ALA A 40 -2.80 -11.01 10.29
N VAL A 41 -3.77 -11.25 11.17
CA VAL A 41 -4.05 -10.39 12.33
C VAL A 41 -3.59 -11.12 13.57
N ALA A 42 -2.67 -10.53 14.33
CA ALA A 42 -2.32 -10.99 15.66
C ALA A 42 -3.25 -10.31 16.67
N HIS A 43 -3.98 -11.11 17.44
CA HIS A 43 -4.79 -10.61 18.54
C HIS A 43 -3.92 -10.52 19.79
N THR A 44 -3.73 -9.31 20.30
CA THR A 44 -2.93 -9.04 21.50
C THR A 44 -3.80 -8.44 22.60
N CYS A 45 -3.30 -8.43 23.84
CA CYS A 45 -3.99 -7.78 24.97
C CYS A 45 -4.20 -6.28 24.79
N VAL A 46 -3.43 -5.63 23.90
CA VAL A 46 -3.51 -4.20 23.59
C VAL A 46 -4.25 -3.92 22.27
N GLY A 47 -4.79 -4.95 21.62
CA GLY A 47 -5.57 -4.83 20.39
C GLY A 47 -5.08 -5.73 19.25
N ASN A 48 -5.68 -5.52 18.07
CA ASN A 48 -5.40 -6.31 16.87
C ASN A 48 -4.27 -5.66 16.06
N VAL A 49 -3.18 -6.39 15.87
CA VAL A 49 -2.02 -5.95 15.09
C VAL A 49 -2.03 -6.65 13.73
N MET A 50 -2.11 -5.88 12.65
CA MET A 50 -1.95 -6.43 11.30
C MET A 50 -0.47 -6.70 11.04
N ASN A 51 -0.15 -7.92 10.66
CA ASN A 51 1.20 -8.27 10.28
C ASN A 51 1.47 -7.83 8.83
N LYS A 52 2.58 -7.12 8.61
CA LYS A 52 3.04 -6.65 7.30
C LYS A 52 1.96 -5.88 6.50
N PRO A 53 1.43 -4.76 7.04
CA PRO A 53 0.43 -3.99 6.32
C PRO A 53 1.04 -3.36 5.06
N VAL A 54 0.38 -3.55 3.93
CA VAL A 54 0.68 -2.88 2.66
C VAL A 54 -0.51 -2.02 2.28
N TYR A 55 -0.32 -0.71 2.26
CA TYR A 55 -1.34 0.26 1.90
C TYR A 55 -1.36 0.42 0.39
N LEU A 56 -2.53 0.30 -0.23
CA LEU A 56 -2.74 0.34 -1.66
C LEU A 56 -3.76 1.43 -1.96
N TYR A 57 -3.39 2.36 -2.83
CA TYR A 57 -4.20 3.56 -3.07
C TYR A 57 -3.95 4.12 -4.47
N ALA A 58 -4.88 4.95 -4.91
CA ALA A 58 -4.76 5.72 -6.13
C ALA A 58 -4.59 7.21 -5.80
N THR A 59 -3.72 7.89 -6.52
CA THR A 59 -3.57 9.35 -6.57
C THR A 59 -3.88 9.81 -8.00
N PRO A 60 -4.03 11.11 -8.30
CA PRO A 60 -4.29 11.55 -9.68
C PRO A 60 -3.22 11.02 -10.64
N ASP A 61 -1.97 10.97 -10.17
CA ASP A 61 -0.78 10.54 -10.91
C ASP A 61 -0.63 9.03 -11.09
N GLY A 62 -1.42 8.20 -10.41
CA GLY A 62 -1.42 6.76 -10.63
C GLY A 62 -1.68 5.91 -9.39
N TRP A 63 -1.18 4.68 -9.42
CA TRP A 63 -1.39 3.67 -8.39
C TRP A 63 -0.14 3.52 -7.53
N TYR A 64 -0.32 3.37 -6.22
CA TYR A 64 0.79 3.34 -5.29
C TYR A 64 0.59 2.29 -4.20
N ALA A 65 1.68 1.60 -3.88
CA ALA A 65 1.79 0.77 -2.70
C ALA A 65 2.72 1.45 -1.69
N ARG A 66 2.36 1.40 -0.41
CA ARG A 66 3.19 1.88 0.70
C ARG A 66 3.34 0.82 1.78
N ILE A 67 4.55 0.71 2.30
CA ILE A 67 4.84 -0.05 3.52
C ILE A 67 5.28 0.95 4.59
N THR A 68 4.64 0.88 5.75
CA THR A 68 4.98 1.70 6.91
C THR A 68 5.51 0.81 8.02
N GLN A 69 6.79 0.98 8.35
CA GLN A 69 7.38 0.31 9.50
C GLN A 69 7.17 1.18 10.77
N HIS A 70 6.76 0.57 11.87
CA HIS A 70 6.65 1.28 13.15
C HIS A 70 8.00 1.87 13.56
N GLY A 71 8.06 3.20 13.74
CA GLY A 71 9.28 3.92 14.12
C GLY A 71 10.38 3.93 13.06
N GLY A 72 10.06 3.52 11.82
CA GLY A 72 11.01 3.40 10.73
C GLY A 72 10.57 4.15 9.46
N PRO A 73 11.36 4.04 8.38
CA PRO A 73 11.07 4.71 7.12
C PRO A 73 9.78 4.19 6.46
N HIS A 74 9.17 5.07 5.68
CA HIS A 74 8.07 4.71 4.79
C HIS A 74 8.61 4.40 3.41
N TRP A 75 8.15 3.31 2.83
CA TRP A 75 8.56 2.88 1.49
C TRP A 75 7.39 2.96 0.54
N ILE A 76 7.59 3.55 -0.62
CA ILE A 76 6.57 3.74 -1.65
C ILE A 76 7.03 3.10 -2.94
N ARG A 77 6.10 2.51 -3.68
CA ARG A 77 6.32 2.04 -5.04
C ARG A 77 5.12 2.37 -5.91
N ALA A 78 5.38 3.04 -7.03
CA ALA A 78 4.38 3.29 -8.05
C ALA A 78 4.05 2.02 -8.85
N ALA A 79 2.83 1.94 -9.33
CA ALA A 79 2.34 0.91 -10.22
C ALA A 79 1.71 1.55 -11.46
N GLU A 80 1.99 0.95 -12.62
CA GLU A 80 1.45 1.39 -13.92
C GLU A 80 -0.07 1.19 -14.01
N ASP A 81 -0.58 0.11 -13.41
CA ASP A 81 -1.99 -0.26 -13.41
C ASP A 81 -2.36 -1.06 -12.15
N ILE A 82 -3.63 -1.47 -12.06
CA ILE A 82 -4.15 -2.23 -10.92
C ILE A 82 -3.54 -3.64 -10.79
N TYR A 83 -3.13 -4.26 -11.90
CA TYR A 83 -2.52 -5.60 -11.91
C TYR A 83 -1.05 -5.56 -11.48
N ALA A 84 -0.32 -4.51 -11.86
CA ALA A 84 0.98 -4.20 -11.32
C ALA A 84 0.90 -3.92 -9.82
N LEU A 85 -0.11 -3.18 -9.37
CA LEU A 85 -0.33 -2.91 -7.95
C LEU A 85 -0.56 -4.22 -7.17
N GLU A 86 -1.33 -5.15 -7.73
CA GLU A 86 -1.52 -6.49 -7.19
C GLU A 86 -0.22 -7.28 -7.06
N ARG A 87 0.58 -7.33 -8.13
CA ARG A 87 1.90 -7.99 -8.10
C ARG A 87 2.81 -7.41 -7.02
N ILE A 88 2.83 -6.08 -6.89
CA ILE A 88 3.60 -5.37 -5.88
C ILE A 88 3.11 -5.72 -4.46
N ALA A 89 1.79 -5.74 -4.25
CA ALA A 89 1.21 -6.12 -2.96
C ALA A 89 1.60 -7.55 -2.57
N LEU A 90 1.44 -8.51 -3.49
CA LEU A 90 1.79 -9.91 -3.25
C LEU A 90 3.30 -10.10 -3.00
N GLU A 91 4.16 -9.36 -3.71
CA GLU A 91 5.60 -9.34 -3.44
C GLU A 91 5.88 -8.89 -1.99
N ALA A 92 5.28 -7.77 -1.59
CA ALA A 92 5.48 -7.19 -0.26
C ALA A 92 4.96 -8.10 0.86
N LEU A 93 3.79 -8.71 0.67
CA LEU A 93 3.16 -9.59 1.66
C LEU A 93 3.96 -10.88 1.89
N ARG A 94 4.61 -11.42 0.84
CA ARG A 94 5.42 -12.66 0.92
C ARG A 94 6.80 -12.44 1.54
N ARG A 95 7.42 -11.28 1.35
CA ARG A 95 8.81 -11.02 1.81
C ARG A 95 8.87 -10.74 3.31
N THR A 96 9.98 -11.11 3.95
CA THR A 96 10.27 -10.82 5.37
C THR A 96 11.12 -9.56 5.56
N LYS A 97 11.79 -9.09 4.51
CA LYS A 97 12.61 -7.88 4.51
C LYS A 97 11.78 -6.67 4.06
N THR A 98 12.02 -5.54 4.71
CA THR A 98 11.49 -4.23 4.33
C THR A 98 12.68 -3.30 3.99
N PRO A 99 12.69 -2.65 2.81
CA PRO A 99 11.76 -2.85 1.71
C PRO A 99 11.94 -4.24 1.04
N PRO A 100 10.92 -4.73 0.32
CA PRO A 100 10.97 -6.02 -0.37
C PRO A 100 12.07 -6.13 -1.43
N SER A 101 12.40 -5.03 -2.11
CA SER A 101 13.36 -4.94 -3.21
C SER A 101 13.86 -3.50 -3.41
N SER A 102 14.87 -3.29 -4.27
CA SER A 102 15.40 -1.96 -4.62
C SER A 102 14.46 -1.12 -5.49
N ALA A 103 13.34 -1.69 -5.94
CA ALA A 103 12.29 -0.98 -6.68
C ALA A 103 11.38 -0.13 -5.78
N TRP A 104 11.60 -0.17 -4.46
CA TRP A 104 10.91 0.66 -3.49
C TRP A 104 11.77 1.86 -3.12
N THR A 105 11.14 3.02 -3.04
CA THR A 105 11.80 4.27 -2.69
C THR A 105 11.36 4.70 -1.31
N GLU A 106 12.29 5.21 -0.50
CA GLU A 106 11.95 5.82 0.78
C GLU A 106 11.18 7.13 0.54
N GLU A 107 10.07 7.35 1.23
CA GLU A 107 9.22 8.55 1.08
C GLU A 107 10.02 9.85 1.31
N SER A 108 10.98 9.82 2.23
CA SER A 108 11.90 10.93 2.53
C SER A 108 12.87 11.27 1.37
N SER A 109 13.06 10.34 0.44
CA SER A 109 13.96 10.47 -0.72
C SER A 109 13.21 10.90 -1.99
N VAL A 110 11.89 11.10 -1.91
CA VAL A 110 11.11 11.71 -2.99
C VAL A 110 11.27 13.24 -2.86
N PRO A 111 11.89 13.94 -3.83
CA PRO A 111 12.03 15.38 -3.76
C PRO A 111 10.64 16.02 -3.64
N ARG A 112 10.44 16.86 -2.62
CA ARG A 112 9.20 17.63 -2.49
C ARG A 112 9.15 18.61 -3.65
N THR A 113 8.05 18.61 -4.39
CA THR A 113 7.84 19.47 -5.57
C THR A 113 7.88 20.98 -5.25
N ASP A 114 7.90 21.35 -3.97
CA ASP A 114 7.91 22.75 -3.52
C ASP A 114 9.30 23.39 -3.37
N GLU A 115 10.40 22.67 -3.60
CA GLU A 115 11.75 23.25 -3.54
C GLU A 115 12.30 23.56 -4.94
N ARG A 116 11.64 24.49 -5.66
CA ARG A 116 12.31 25.25 -6.72
C ARG A 116 12.90 26.52 -6.09
N PRO A 117 14.23 26.69 -6.03
CA PRO A 117 14.80 27.97 -5.67
C PRO A 117 14.40 29.00 -6.75
N SER A 118 13.91 30.14 -6.28
CA SER A 118 13.63 31.34 -7.09
C SER A 118 14.91 31.94 -7.66
#